data_AF-A0A950Z9E2-F1
#
_entry.id   AF-A0A950Z9E2-F1
#
_cell.length_a   1.000
_cell.length_b   1.000
_cell.length_c   1.000
_cell.angle_alpha   90.00
_cell.angle_beta   90.00
_cell.angle_gamma   90.00
#
_symmetry.space_group_name_H-M   'P 1'
#
loop_
_entity.id
_entity.type
_entity.pdbx_description
1 polymer ?
#
loop_
_entity_poly.entity_id
_entity_poly.type
_entity_poly.pdbx_seq_one_letter_code
_entity_poly.pdbx_strand_id
1 'polypeptide(L)'
;MRRAATTVLLFFLCVSQAVAAGKTPGNLNLLNPIRPPVDLPFRLSWSTASNAVLYELADSATGDFANASSLWTSAIWLMIPAHAPGTYSFRVRGWTAAPADGGRAGPWSNTLTVQVLNDDQFLDQVSRKSFDFLKAATNSNGLTRDRASSSLGGSNVESIAASGFYLSAITVAVDRGWISWTEGYNRATTTMRTFLYTTPNVHGFYYHFLKPDGSPSSVPFLEVSSIDTALLMAGALQSGEYFGGDAKTMADALYRRVEWTWMLDPGSLMMRQAWTSAEGFKGYYSSFCEDLLLYLLAIGSPTSPIPPDSLYCVVRPKGWYGANRFIFTGGGQLFAYQYPLIWFDLRNTADWLGVNWWNNAAQAVAVNRAFCQANPGYGYGPNLWGLTACDGPNGYKAYGAQLAYWNEHDGTIAPTAA
;
A
#
# COMPACT_ATOMS: atom_id res chain seq x y z
N MET A 1 -3.73 -29.39 -39.10
CA MET A 1 -3.90 -30.76 -38.57
C MET A 1 -4.13 -30.70 -37.07
N ARG A 2 -5.32 -31.13 -36.65
CA ARG A 2 -5.81 -31.50 -35.30
C ARG A 2 -5.27 -30.73 -34.07
N ARG A 3 -6.08 -29.79 -33.56
CA ARG A 3 -6.06 -29.38 -32.14
C ARG A 3 -6.78 -30.47 -31.32
N ALA A 4 -6.12 -30.96 -30.27
CA ALA A 4 -6.65 -31.95 -29.35
C ALA A 4 -7.77 -31.33 -28.49
N ALA A 5 -8.90 -32.05 -28.40
CA ALA A 5 -9.96 -31.77 -27.45
C ALA A 5 -9.59 -32.39 -26.10
N THR A 6 -9.39 -31.56 -25.08
CA THR A 6 -9.18 -32.02 -23.71
C THR A 6 -10.54 -32.23 -23.06
N THR A 7 -11.01 -33.47 -23.02
CA THR A 7 -12.18 -33.90 -22.26
C THR A 7 -11.86 -33.82 -20.76
N VAL A 8 -12.47 -32.88 -20.04
CA VAL A 8 -12.46 -32.87 -18.57
C VAL A 8 -13.63 -33.72 -18.08
N LEU A 9 -13.31 -34.86 -17.48
CA LEU A 9 -14.28 -35.76 -16.85
C LEU A 9 -14.64 -35.21 -15.46
N LEU A 10 -15.88 -34.76 -15.27
CA LEU A 10 -16.42 -34.37 -13.96
C LEU A 10 -17.22 -35.54 -13.36
N PHE A 11 -16.77 -36.04 -12.21
CA PHE A 11 -17.53 -37.00 -11.40
C PHE A 11 -18.64 -36.27 -10.64
N PHE A 12 -19.91 -36.60 -10.94
CA PHE A 12 -21.06 -36.12 -10.19
C PHE A 12 -21.35 -37.03 -8.99
N LEU A 13 -21.26 -36.50 -7.77
CA LEU A 13 -21.95 -37.09 -6.62
C LEU A 13 -23.42 -36.67 -6.67
N CYS A 14 -24.30 -37.65 -6.87
CA CYS A 14 -25.74 -37.44 -6.96
C CYS A 14 -26.32 -37.15 -5.57
N VAL A 15 -26.63 -35.89 -5.27
CA VAL A 15 -27.48 -35.51 -4.13
C VAL A 15 -28.87 -35.22 -4.68
N SER A 16 -29.81 -36.13 -4.47
CA SER A 16 -31.21 -35.97 -4.90
C SER A 16 -31.96 -35.05 -3.94
N GLN A 17 -32.06 -33.76 -4.28
CA GLN A 17 -33.16 -32.93 -3.79
C GLN A 17 -34.29 -32.98 -4.81
N ALA A 18 -35.50 -33.28 -4.35
CA ALA A 18 -36.70 -33.37 -5.18
C ALA A 18 -37.01 -32.02 -5.82
N VAL A 19 -36.69 -31.87 -7.11
CA VAL A 19 -37.12 -30.75 -7.93
C VAL A 19 -38.63 -30.88 -8.17
N ALA A 20 -39.39 -29.84 -7.83
CA ALA A 20 -40.83 -29.80 -8.11
C ALA A 20 -41.07 -29.95 -9.63
N ALA A 21 -41.74 -31.03 -10.02
CA ALA A 21 -41.95 -31.40 -11.41
C ALA A 21 -42.55 -30.23 -12.21
N GLY A 22 -41.84 -29.79 -13.25
CA GLY A 22 -42.33 -28.85 -14.25
C GLY A 22 -41.86 -27.39 -14.13
N LYS A 23 -41.27 -26.97 -13.01
CA LYS A 23 -40.83 -25.56 -12.81
C LYS A 23 -39.39 -25.33 -13.26
N THR A 24 -39.16 -24.28 -14.05
CA THR A 24 -37.81 -23.81 -14.39
C THR A 24 -37.18 -23.05 -13.21
N PRO A 25 -35.86 -22.88 -13.21
CA PRO A 25 -35.17 -22.03 -12.24
C PRO A 25 -35.63 -20.57 -12.32
N GLY A 26 -35.64 -19.91 -11.17
CA GLY A 26 -35.95 -18.48 -11.06
C GLY A 26 -34.86 -17.56 -11.63
N ASN A 27 -35.12 -16.25 -11.58
CA ASN A 27 -34.18 -15.23 -12.04
C ASN A 27 -32.90 -15.20 -11.18
N LEU A 28 -31.78 -14.91 -11.85
CA LEU A 28 -30.47 -14.69 -11.22
C LEU A 28 -29.99 -13.26 -11.47
N ASN A 29 -29.21 -12.74 -10.53
CA ASN A 29 -28.49 -11.50 -10.69
C ASN A 29 -26.98 -11.77 -10.57
N LEU A 30 -26.25 -11.52 -11.65
CA LEU A 30 -24.80 -11.59 -11.69
C LEU A 30 -24.21 -10.34 -11.03
N LEU A 31 -23.32 -10.56 -10.06
CA LEU A 31 -22.74 -9.52 -9.22
C LEU A 31 -21.40 -9.05 -9.78
N ASN A 32 -21.09 -7.76 -9.59
CA ASN A 32 -19.77 -7.22 -9.90
C ASN A 32 -18.69 -8.02 -9.15
N PRO A 33 -17.52 -8.26 -9.77
CA PRO A 33 -16.40 -8.85 -9.06
C PRO A 33 -15.99 -7.93 -7.90
N ILE A 34 -15.56 -8.54 -6.80
CA ILE A 34 -15.14 -7.82 -5.58
C ILE A 34 -13.98 -6.86 -5.87
N ARG A 35 -13.12 -7.22 -6.84
CA ARG A 35 -12.02 -6.41 -7.34
C ARG A 35 -11.95 -6.49 -8.87
N PRO A 36 -11.48 -5.44 -9.56
CA PRO A 36 -11.15 -5.52 -10.97
C PRO A 36 -10.17 -6.67 -11.22
N PRO A 37 -10.41 -7.54 -12.20
CA PRO A 37 -9.45 -8.57 -12.56
C PRO A 37 -8.22 -7.94 -13.24
N VAL A 38 -7.06 -8.46 -12.90
CA VAL A 38 -5.76 -8.18 -13.53
C VAL A 38 -5.31 -9.53 -14.05
N ASP A 39 -5.27 -9.71 -15.38
CA ASP A 39 -4.84 -10.88 -16.19
C ASP A 39 -4.69 -12.29 -15.55
N LEU A 40 -5.40 -12.54 -14.47
CA LEU A 40 -5.33 -13.65 -13.54
C LEU A 40 -6.76 -14.17 -13.32
N PRO A 41 -6.89 -15.40 -12.82
CA PRO A 41 -8.19 -15.93 -12.48
C PRO A 41 -8.93 -15.04 -11.48
N PHE A 42 -10.22 -14.80 -11.73
CA PHE A 42 -11.07 -13.98 -10.87
C PHE A 42 -12.40 -14.65 -10.60
N ARG A 43 -13.02 -14.28 -9.48
CA ARG A 43 -14.30 -14.88 -9.06
C ARG A 43 -15.46 -14.03 -9.54
N LEU A 44 -16.43 -14.66 -10.20
CA LEU A 44 -17.77 -14.12 -10.37
C LEU A 44 -18.75 -14.86 -9.44
N SER A 45 -19.74 -14.13 -8.95
CA SER A 45 -20.79 -14.67 -8.06
C SER A 45 -22.15 -14.12 -8.46
N TRP A 46 -23.21 -14.82 -8.06
CA TRP A 46 -24.59 -14.45 -8.38
C TRP A 46 -25.53 -14.75 -7.21
N SER A 47 -26.73 -14.17 -7.26
CA SER A 47 -27.80 -14.46 -6.30
C SER A 47 -28.22 -15.94 -6.35
N THR A 48 -28.90 -16.43 -5.32
CA THR A 48 -29.56 -17.75 -5.40
C THR A 48 -30.81 -17.66 -6.29
N ALA A 49 -31.20 -18.77 -6.90
CA ALA A 49 -32.49 -18.92 -7.57
C ALA A 49 -33.21 -20.18 -7.07
N SER A 50 -34.54 -20.11 -6.98
CA SER A 50 -35.35 -21.29 -6.68
C SER A 50 -35.18 -22.34 -7.79
N ASN A 51 -35.21 -23.62 -7.41
CA ASN A 51 -35.12 -24.78 -8.30
C ASN A 51 -33.83 -24.87 -9.15
N ALA A 52 -32.81 -24.06 -8.88
CA ALA A 52 -31.49 -24.18 -9.50
C ALA A 52 -30.59 -25.11 -8.70
N VAL A 53 -30.05 -26.15 -9.32
CA VAL A 53 -29.05 -27.06 -8.73
C VAL A 53 -27.70 -27.01 -9.47
N LEU A 54 -27.71 -26.43 -10.67
CA LEU A 54 -26.54 -26.24 -11.53
C LEU A 54 -26.62 -24.87 -12.19
N TYR A 55 -25.47 -24.28 -12.53
CA TYR A 55 -25.36 -22.97 -13.16
C TYR A 55 -24.48 -23.05 -14.40
N GLU A 56 -24.93 -22.36 -15.44
CA GLU A 56 -24.19 -22.15 -16.69
C GLU A 56 -23.82 -20.68 -16.81
N LEU A 57 -22.54 -20.38 -16.89
CA LEU A 57 -22.00 -19.05 -17.10
C LEU A 57 -21.47 -18.95 -18.54
N ALA A 58 -22.05 -18.05 -19.31
CA ALA A 58 -21.60 -17.71 -20.65
C ALA A 58 -20.59 -16.56 -20.59
N ASP A 59 -19.52 -16.70 -21.36
CA ASP A 59 -18.38 -15.79 -21.45
C ASP A 59 -18.16 -15.36 -22.90
N SER A 60 -18.16 -14.04 -23.14
CA SER A 60 -17.98 -13.46 -24.46
C SER A 60 -17.01 -12.27 -24.45
N ALA A 61 -15.98 -12.33 -25.31
CA ALA A 61 -15.07 -11.21 -25.55
C ALA A 61 -15.67 -10.10 -26.43
N THR A 62 -16.85 -10.31 -27.03
CA THR A 62 -17.47 -9.36 -27.97
C THR A 62 -18.80 -8.81 -27.47
N GLY A 63 -19.35 -9.40 -26.40
CA GLY A 63 -20.73 -9.17 -25.98
C GLY A 63 -21.77 -9.98 -26.76
N ASP A 64 -21.40 -10.61 -27.88
CA ASP A 64 -22.24 -11.58 -28.58
C ASP A 64 -22.08 -12.96 -27.93
N PHE A 65 -23.20 -13.51 -27.46
CA PHE A 65 -23.24 -14.81 -26.80
C PHE A 65 -23.63 -15.96 -27.73
N ALA A 66 -23.82 -15.72 -29.03
CA ALA A 66 -24.17 -16.78 -29.99
C ALA A 66 -23.11 -17.89 -30.04
N ASN A 67 -21.83 -17.53 -29.84
CA ASN A 67 -20.69 -18.46 -29.81
C ASN A 67 -19.90 -18.39 -28.49
N ALA A 68 -20.53 -17.93 -27.41
CA ALA A 68 -19.87 -17.83 -26.11
C ALA A 68 -19.48 -19.21 -25.58
N SER A 69 -18.36 -19.27 -24.87
CA SER A 69 -18.00 -20.45 -24.08
C SER A 69 -18.88 -20.53 -22.84
N SER A 70 -19.33 -21.74 -22.51
CA SER A 70 -20.09 -22.02 -21.27
C SER A 70 -19.19 -22.72 -20.25
N LEU A 71 -19.15 -22.16 -19.05
CA LEU A 71 -18.56 -22.77 -17.87
C LEU A 71 -19.67 -23.20 -16.90
N TRP A 72 -19.45 -24.30 -16.17
CA TRP A 72 -20.49 -24.93 -15.35
C TRP A 72 -20.05 -25.10 -13.90
N THR A 73 -20.98 -24.95 -12.96
CA THR A 73 -20.74 -25.14 -11.52
C THR A 73 -22.04 -25.40 -10.77
N SER A 74 -21.99 -26.12 -9.65
CA SER A 74 -23.11 -26.25 -8.71
C SER A 74 -23.09 -25.16 -7.63
N ALA A 75 -22.00 -24.39 -7.51
CA ALA A 75 -21.90 -23.28 -6.58
C ALA A 75 -22.51 -22.01 -7.16
N ILE A 76 -22.90 -21.07 -6.29
CA ILE A 76 -23.37 -19.72 -6.68
C ILE A 76 -22.22 -18.77 -7.07
N TRP A 77 -21.09 -19.34 -7.47
CA TRP A 77 -19.89 -18.64 -7.88
C TRP A 77 -19.02 -19.55 -8.75
N LEU A 78 -18.15 -18.92 -9.54
CA LEU A 78 -17.18 -19.60 -10.36
C LEU A 78 -15.86 -18.82 -10.43
N MET A 79 -14.74 -19.54 -10.41
CA MET A 79 -13.44 -18.98 -10.80
C MET A 79 -13.36 -18.94 -12.32
N ILE A 80 -13.36 -17.73 -12.87
CA ILE A 80 -13.11 -17.48 -14.28
C ILE A 80 -11.60 -17.66 -14.52
N PRO A 81 -11.20 -18.43 -15.54
CA PRO A 81 -9.80 -18.53 -15.94
C PRO A 81 -9.18 -17.16 -16.27
N ALA A 82 -7.86 -17.10 -16.34
CA ALA A 82 -7.18 -15.88 -16.76
C ALA A 82 -7.61 -15.49 -18.18
N HIS A 83 -7.92 -14.21 -18.35
CA HIS A 83 -8.19 -13.58 -19.64
C HIS A 83 -7.03 -12.64 -19.98
N ALA A 84 -6.77 -12.44 -21.27
CA ALA A 84 -5.91 -11.35 -21.69
C ALA A 84 -6.56 -10.00 -21.30
N PRO A 85 -5.78 -8.92 -21.16
CA PRO A 85 -6.34 -7.59 -20.93
C PRO A 85 -7.38 -7.22 -21.99
N GLY A 86 -8.56 -6.77 -21.56
CA GLY A 86 -9.68 -6.54 -22.46
C GLY A 86 -11.03 -6.47 -21.75
N THR A 87 -12.08 -6.28 -22.55
CA THR A 87 -13.46 -6.20 -22.08
C THR A 87 -14.16 -7.52 -22.34
N TYR A 88 -14.78 -8.09 -21.31
CA TYR A 88 -15.49 -9.36 -21.40
C TYR A 88 -16.89 -9.21 -20.84
N SER A 89 -17.87 -9.85 -21.47
CA SER A 89 -19.26 -9.86 -21.06
C SER A 89 -19.66 -11.23 -20.57
N PHE A 90 -20.30 -11.26 -19.40
CA PHE A 90 -20.73 -12.48 -18.73
C PHE A 90 -22.22 -12.46 -18.46
N ARG A 91 -22.87 -13.62 -18.52
CA ARG A 91 -24.24 -13.82 -18.03
C ARG A 91 -24.38 -15.25 -17.51
N VAL A 92 -25.24 -15.47 -16.52
CA VAL A 92 -25.44 -16.76 -15.88
C VAL A 92 -26.91 -17.17 -15.92
N ARG A 93 -27.19 -18.47 -16.02
CA ARG A 93 -28.53 -19.02 -15.83
C ARG A 93 -28.50 -20.28 -14.98
N GLY A 94 -29.59 -20.50 -14.23
CA GLY A 94 -29.77 -21.71 -13.43
C GLY A 94 -30.32 -22.86 -14.26
N TRP A 95 -30.07 -24.08 -13.81
CA TRP A 95 -30.56 -25.33 -14.38
C TRP A 95 -31.10 -26.26 -13.29
N THR A 96 -32.15 -27.00 -13.60
CA THR A 96 -32.74 -28.01 -12.68
C THR A 96 -31.94 -29.32 -12.60
N ALA A 97 -31.08 -29.58 -13.58
CA ALA A 97 -30.15 -30.71 -13.68
C ALA A 97 -29.17 -30.43 -14.85
N ALA A 98 -28.21 -31.32 -15.11
CA ALA A 98 -27.39 -31.20 -16.31
C ALA A 98 -28.26 -31.32 -17.59
N PRO A 99 -27.92 -30.63 -18.69
CA PRO A 99 -28.70 -30.71 -19.94
C PRO A 99 -28.84 -32.15 -20.47
N ALA A 100 -27.79 -32.96 -20.33
CA ALA A 100 -27.78 -34.37 -20.73
C ALA A 100 -28.78 -35.23 -19.94
N ASP A 101 -29.15 -34.80 -18.73
CA ASP A 101 -30.10 -35.49 -17.85
C ASP A 101 -31.53 -34.92 -17.97
N GLY A 102 -31.82 -34.16 -19.04
CA GLY A 102 -33.11 -33.52 -19.25
C GLY A 102 -33.35 -32.28 -18.39
N GLY A 103 -32.28 -31.66 -17.88
CA GLY A 103 -32.34 -30.41 -17.13
C GLY A 103 -33.01 -29.28 -17.92
N ARG A 104 -33.77 -28.42 -17.22
CA ARG A 104 -34.42 -27.25 -17.81
C ARG A 104 -33.70 -25.98 -17.39
N ALA A 105 -33.38 -25.15 -18.38
CA ALA A 105 -32.76 -23.85 -18.16
C ALA A 105 -33.77 -22.81 -17.65
N GLY A 106 -33.33 -21.96 -16.73
CA GLY A 106 -33.99 -20.71 -16.40
C GLY A 106 -33.62 -19.59 -17.38
N PRO A 107 -34.15 -18.37 -17.18
CA PRO A 107 -33.74 -17.21 -17.94
C PRO A 107 -32.28 -16.83 -17.64
N TRP A 108 -31.64 -16.13 -18.59
CA TRP A 108 -30.35 -15.50 -18.36
C TRP A 108 -30.46 -14.34 -17.37
N SER A 109 -29.43 -14.14 -16.57
CA SER A 109 -29.24 -12.97 -15.71
C SER A 109 -29.05 -11.68 -16.53
N ASN A 110 -28.90 -10.56 -15.82
CA ASN A 110 -28.22 -9.38 -16.37
C ASN A 110 -26.88 -9.76 -17.01
N THR A 111 -26.51 -9.05 -18.07
CA THR A 111 -25.16 -9.11 -18.63
C THR A 111 -24.25 -8.20 -17.82
N LEU A 112 -23.13 -8.73 -17.36
CA LEU A 112 -22.09 -8.00 -16.65
C LEU A 112 -20.88 -7.82 -17.58
N THR A 113 -20.48 -6.58 -17.81
CA THR A 113 -19.24 -6.26 -18.50
C THR A 113 -18.12 -6.06 -17.49
N VAL A 114 -17.03 -6.80 -17.66
CA VAL A 114 -15.85 -6.77 -16.80
C VAL A 114 -14.65 -6.35 -17.62
N GLN A 115 -13.90 -5.37 -17.12
CA GLN A 115 -12.62 -4.99 -17.68
C GLN A 115 -11.52 -5.77 -16.97
N VAL A 116 -10.78 -6.58 -17.75
CA VAL A 116 -9.54 -7.23 -17.32
C VAL A 116 -8.40 -6.27 -17.63
N LEU A 117 -7.69 -5.88 -16.58
CA LEU A 117 -6.61 -4.89 -16.64
C LEU A 117 -5.28 -5.56 -17.01
N ASN A 118 -4.42 -4.84 -17.72
CA ASN A 118 -2.99 -5.12 -17.74
C ASN A 118 -2.30 -4.53 -16.50
N ASP A 119 -1.02 -4.84 -16.31
CA ASP A 119 -0.23 -4.36 -15.17
C ASP A 119 -0.21 -2.83 -15.06
N ASP A 120 0.02 -2.11 -16.16
CA ASP A 120 0.06 -0.64 -16.14
C ASP A 120 -1.27 -0.01 -15.71
N GLN A 121 -2.39 -0.56 -16.20
CA GLN A 121 -3.74 -0.14 -15.84
C GLN A 121 -4.07 -0.46 -14.39
N PHE A 122 -3.63 -1.63 -13.91
CA PHE A 122 -3.80 -2.01 -12.51
C PHE A 122 -2.98 -1.10 -11.59
N LEU A 123 -1.71 -0.86 -11.92
CA LEU A 123 -0.83 0.03 -11.17
C LEU A 123 -1.39 1.45 -11.13
N ASP A 124 -1.85 2.00 -12.27
CA ASP A 124 -2.49 3.32 -12.30
C ASP A 124 -3.73 3.37 -11.40
N GLN A 125 -4.56 2.32 -11.43
CA GLN A 125 -5.75 2.25 -10.59
C GLN A 125 -5.41 2.18 -9.09
N VAL A 126 -4.44 1.36 -8.71
CA VAL A 126 -3.98 1.25 -7.31
C VAL A 126 -3.40 2.58 -6.86
N SER A 127 -2.49 3.17 -7.63
CA SER A 127 -1.88 4.46 -7.30
C SER A 127 -2.93 5.57 -7.18
N ARG A 128 -3.89 5.64 -8.11
CA ARG A 128 -4.99 6.62 -8.06
C ARG A 128 -5.86 6.44 -6.83
N LYS A 129 -6.25 5.21 -6.50
CA LYS A 129 -7.06 4.93 -5.30
C LYS A 129 -6.33 5.28 -4.01
N SER A 130 -5.03 5.02 -3.94
CA SER A 130 -4.18 5.44 -2.81
C SER A 130 -4.11 6.97 -2.70
N PHE A 131 -3.97 7.68 -3.82
CA PHE A 131 -4.03 9.13 -3.84
C PHE A 131 -5.41 9.66 -3.43
N ASP A 132 -6.49 9.11 -3.95
CA ASP A 132 -7.87 9.50 -3.62
C ASP A 132 -8.12 9.34 -2.11
N PHE A 133 -7.58 8.27 -1.51
CA PHE A 133 -7.60 8.06 -0.06
C PHE A 133 -6.86 9.18 0.68
N LEU A 134 -5.60 9.47 0.34
CA LEU A 134 -4.83 10.54 0.99
C LEU A 134 -5.49 11.90 0.84
N LYS A 135 -6.01 12.20 -0.35
CA LYS A 135 -6.76 13.41 -0.65
C LYS A 135 -8.00 13.55 0.23
N ALA A 136 -8.76 12.46 0.41
CA ALA A 136 -9.95 12.44 1.29
C ALA A 136 -9.59 12.46 2.78
N ALA A 137 -8.42 11.93 3.14
CA ALA A 137 -7.89 11.93 4.50
C ALA A 137 -7.24 13.27 4.88
N THR A 138 -7.06 14.20 3.94
CA THR A 138 -6.47 15.51 4.18
C THR A 138 -7.55 16.57 4.39
N ASN A 139 -7.47 17.29 5.52
CA ASN A 139 -8.44 18.31 5.88
C ASN A 139 -8.20 19.65 5.16
N SER A 140 -9.05 20.65 5.39
CA SER A 140 -8.97 21.97 4.74
C SER A 140 -7.73 22.78 5.12
N ASN A 141 -7.04 22.42 6.21
CA ASN A 141 -5.77 23.01 6.61
C ASN A 141 -4.58 22.29 5.94
N GLY A 142 -4.83 21.29 5.08
CA GLY A 142 -3.78 20.53 4.41
C GLY A 142 -3.09 19.51 5.33
N LEU A 143 -3.68 19.18 6.49
CA LEU A 143 -3.15 18.18 7.42
C LEU A 143 -3.80 16.82 7.13
N THR A 144 -2.97 15.77 7.05
CA THR A 144 -3.39 14.41 6.68
C THR A 144 -3.58 13.53 7.90
N ARG A 145 -4.70 12.80 7.96
CA ARG A 145 -5.00 11.90 9.07
C ARG A 145 -3.96 10.79 9.21
N ASP A 146 -3.63 10.46 10.45
CA ASP A 146 -2.76 9.33 10.80
C ASP A 146 -3.32 8.00 10.26
N ARG A 147 -4.63 7.80 10.44
CA ARG A 147 -5.36 6.63 9.93
C ARG A 147 -6.81 7.00 9.66
N ALA A 148 -7.42 6.32 8.70
CA ALA A 148 -8.85 6.44 8.46
C ALA A 148 -9.66 5.73 9.55
N SER A 149 -10.93 6.14 9.69
CA SER A 149 -11.88 5.42 10.52
C SER A 149 -12.18 4.04 9.94
N SER A 150 -12.17 3.02 10.78
CA SER A 150 -12.48 1.63 10.44
C SER A 150 -13.37 1.00 11.52
N SER A 151 -13.90 -0.20 11.24
CA SER A 151 -14.62 -0.99 12.25
C SER A 151 -13.75 -1.41 13.44
N LEU A 152 -12.43 -1.31 13.31
CA LEU A 152 -11.45 -1.59 14.37
C LEU A 152 -11.07 -0.32 15.16
N GLY A 153 -11.67 0.82 14.86
CA GLY A 153 -11.33 2.14 15.39
C GLY A 153 -10.80 3.09 14.31
N GLY A 154 -10.64 4.36 14.68
CA GLY A 154 -10.08 5.41 13.84
C GLY A 154 -9.24 6.37 14.67
N SER A 155 -8.40 7.16 14.01
CA SER A 155 -7.71 8.28 14.65
C SER A 155 -8.45 9.58 14.40
N ASN A 156 -8.54 10.41 15.44
CA ASN A 156 -8.98 11.80 15.36
C ASN A 156 -7.79 12.78 15.31
N VAL A 157 -6.59 12.27 15.00
CA VAL A 157 -5.36 13.06 14.91
C VAL A 157 -4.75 12.99 13.51
N GLU A 158 -4.06 14.07 13.15
CA GLU A 158 -3.30 14.22 11.92
C GLU A 158 -1.84 13.80 12.17
N SER A 159 -1.17 13.27 11.16
CA SER A 159 0.25 12.87 11.21
C SER A 159 1.08 13.75 10.27
N ILE A 160 2.22 14.23 10.77
CA ILE A 160 3.12 15.05 9.94
C ILE A 160 3.84 14.21 8.87
N ALA A 161 4.13 12.93 9.16
CA ALA A 161 4.67 12.00 8.18
C ALA A 161 3.67 11.73 7.05
N ALA A 162 2.41 11.45 7.40
CA ALA A 162 1.34 11.27 6.41
C ALA A 162 1.18 12.52 5.52
N SER A 163 1.31 13.72 6.10
CA SER A 163 1.28 14.98 5.37
C SER A 163 2.47 15.14 4.41
N GLY A 164 3.67 14.68 4.79
CA GLY A 164 4.85 14.58 3.91
C GLY A 164 4.64 13.64 2.72
N PHE A 165 4.10 12.46 2.96
CA PHE A 165 3.76 11.53 1.88
C PHE A 165 2.69 12.12 0.94
N TYR A 166 1.67 12.77 1.50
CA TYR A 166 0.62 13.40 0.69
C TYR A 166 1.16 14.53 -0.18
N LEU A 167 2.05 15.38 0.32
CA LEU A 167 2.74 16.40 -0.48
C LEU A 167 3.41 15.78 -1.72
N SER A 168 4.11 14.67 -1.55
CA SER A 168 4.73 13.94 -2.67
C SER A 168 3.68 13.36 -3.62
N ALA A 169 2.61 12.75 -3.07
CA ALA A 169 1.53 12.16 -3.86
C ALA A 169 0.77 13.18 -4.71
N ILE A 170 0.67 14.44 -4.28
CA ILE A 170 0.09 15.52 -5.07
C ILE A 170 0.84 15.68 -6.39
N THR A 171 2.19 15.68 -6.37
CA THR A 171 3.00 15.87 -7.59
C THR A 171 2.73 14.76 -8.61
N VAL A 172 2.69 13.51 -8.14
CA VAL A 172 2.35 12.34 -8.96
C VAL A 172 0.93 12.46 -9.54
N ALA A 173 -0.04 12.89 -8.73
CA ALA A 173 -1.42 13.03 -9.18
C ALA A 173 -1.63 14.13 -10.22
N VAL A 174 -0.81 15.19 -10.18
CA VAL A 174 -0.79 16.21 -11.24
C VAL A 174 -0.17 15.64 -12.52
N ASP A 175 0.99 14.99 -12.45
CA ASP A 175 1.66 14.38 -13.61
C ASP A 175 0.79 13.31 -14.29
N ARG A 176 0.03 12.55 -13.50
CA ARG A 176 -0.91 11.53 -13.97
C ARG A 176 -2.24 12.11 -14.46
N GLY A 177 -2.46 13.41 -14.31
CA GLY A 177 -3.70 14.09 -14.72
C GLY A 177 -4.93 13.71 -13.87
N TRP A 178 -4.74 13.16 -12.67
CA TRP A 178 -5.84 12.83 -11.75
C TRP A 178 -6.44 14.09 -11.11
N ILE A 179 -5.61 15.14 -10.95
CA ILE A 179 -6.02 16.48 -10.54
C ILE A 179 -5.36 17.52 -11.44
N SER A 180 -5.95 18.71 -11.51
CA SER A 180 -5.35 19.83 -12.24
C SER A 180 -4.09 20.36 -11.53
N TRP A 181 -3.19 20.98 -12.30
CA TRP A 181 -2.01 21.66 -11.75
C TRP A 181 -2.41 22.68 -10.67
N THR A 182 -3.42 23.52 -10.92
CA THR A 182 -3.92 24.54 -9.98
C THR A 182 -4.45 23.92 -8.69
N GLU A 183 -5.18 22.81 -8.78
CA GLU A 183 -5.63 22.09 -7.58
C GLU A 183 -4.44 21.55 -6.79
N GLY A 184 -3.46 20.95 -7.45
CA GLY A 184 -2.25 20.43 -6.82
C GLY A 184 -1.44 21.52 -6.11
N TYR A 185 -1.19 22.63 -6.81
CA TYR A 185 -0.49 23.79 -6.29
C TYR A 185 -1.17 24.34 -5.03
N ASN A 186 -2.50 24.53 -5.07
CA ASN A 186 -3.25 25.06 -3.94
C ASN A 186 -3.21 24.11 -2.74
N ARG A 187 -3.29 22.79 -2.96
CA ARG A 187 -3.19 21.79 -1.88
C ARG A 187 -1.80 21.81 -1.25
N ALA A 188 -0.74 21.75 -2.05
CA ALA A 188 0.63 21.74 -1.55
C ALA A 188 0.98 23.01 -0.75
N THR A 189 0.66 24.18 -1.32
CA THR A 189 0.90 25.47 -0.64
C THR A 189 0.04 25.67 0.60
N THR A 190 -1.19 25.14 0.64
CA THR A 190 -2.01 25.16 1.86
C THR A 190 -1.36 24.35 2.97
N THR A 191 -0.95 23.10 2.68
CA THR A 191 -0.24 22.26 3.64
C THR A 191 1.03 22.93 4.16
N MET A 192 1.91 23.40 3.27
CA MET A 192 3.17 24.04 3.67
C MET A 192 2.94 25.34 4.46
N ARG A 193 1.93 26.14 4.10
CA ARG A 193 1.56 27.36 4.83
C ARG A 193 1.10 27.04 6.25
N THR A 194 0.30 26.00 6.44
CA THR A 194 -0.12 25.56 7.78
C THR A 194 1.07 25.20 8.66
N PHE A 195 2.03 24.42 8.14
CA PHE A 195 3.24 24.09 8.90
C PHE A 195 4.13 25.32 9.16
N LEU A 196 4.20 26.27 8.23
CA LEU A 196 5.01 27.47 8.41
C LEU A 196 4.48 28.41 9.48
N TYR A 197 3.16 28.61 9.54
CA TYR A 197 2.56 29.72 10.28
C TYR A 197 1.57 29.31 11.37
N THR A 198 1.08 28.08 11.36
CA THR A 198 0.03 27.62 12.30
C THR A 198 0.54 26.53 13.23
N THR A 199 1.29 25.56 12.72
CA THR A 199 1.74 24.42 13.51
C THR A 199 2.93 24.77 14.41
N PRO A 200 2.83 24.56 15.74
CA PRO A 200 3.96 24.74 16.65
C PRO A 200 5.12 23.80 16.34
N ASN A 201 6.34 24.28 16.55
CA ASN A 201 7.58 23.53 16.39
C ASN A 201 8.55 23.89 17.52
N VAL A 202 9.54 23.04 17.75
CA VAL A 202 10.64 23.23 18.70
C VAL A 202 11.94 23.13 17.90
N HIS A 203 12.69 24.23 17.81
CA HIS A 203 13.90 24.30 16.98
C HIS A 203 13.66 23.86 15.52
N GLY A 204 12.49 24.18 14.98
CA GLY A 204 12.06 23.78 13.64
C GLY A 204 11.55 22.35 13.50
N PHE A 205 11.70 21.50 14.53
CA PHE A 205 11.11 20.15 14.54
C PHE A 205 9.65 20.17 14.98
N TYR A 206 8.84 19.33 14.36
CA TYR A 206 7.39 19.30 14.57
C TYR A 206 6.95 18.16 15.48
N TYR A 207 5.81 18.36 16.13
CA TYR A 207 5.15 17.31 16.91
C TYR A 207 4.63 16.22 15.98
N HIS A 208 4.82 14.96 16.36
CA HIS A 208 4.42 13.78 15.57
C HIS A 208 2.93 13.87 15.17
N PHE A 209 2.08 14.09 16.17
CA PHE A 209 0.63 14.12 16.02
C PHE A 209 0.07 15.52 16.25
N LEU A 210 -0.88 15.90 15.41
CA LEU A 210 -1.59 17.17 15.49
C LEU A 210 -3.09 16.94 15.65
N LYS A 211 -3.79 17.89 16.27
CA LYS A 211 -5.23 18.00 16.14
C LYS A 211 -5.57 18.54 14.74
N PRO A 212 -6.83 18.42 14.29
CA PRO A 212 -7.25 18.91 12.97
C PRO A 212 -6.99 20.41 12.72
N ASP A 213 -6.89 21.21 13.78
CA ASP A 213 -6.56 22.65 13.73
C ASP A 213 -5.06 22.95 13.62
N GLY A 214 -4.19 21.93 13.66
CA GLY A 214 -2.74 22.07 13.60
C GLY A 214 -2.05 22.27 14.95
N SER A 215 -2.78 22.32 16.06
CA SER A 215 -2.18 22.32 17.40
C SER A 215 -1.66 20.92 17.78
N PRO A 216 -0.64 20.78 18.65
CA PRO A 216 -0.12 19.48 19.05
C PRO A 216 -1.19 18.61 19.71
N SER A 217 -1.17 17.31 19.38
CA SER A 217 -2.00 16.31 20.02
C SER A 217 -1.16 15.48 20.99
N SER A 218 -1.73 15.18 22.17
CA SER A 218 -1.13 14.24 23.14
C SER A 218 -1.61 12.80 22.96
N VAL A 219 -2.34 12.51 21.88
CA VAL A 219 -2.86 11.19 21.55
C VAL A 219 -2.19 10.72 20.25
N PRO A 220 -1.57 9.53 20.24
CA PRO A 220 -1.37 8.60 21.36
C PRO A 220 -0.39 9.10 22.44
N PHE A 221 0.55 9.98 22.08
CA PHE A 221 1.50 10.61 22.99
C PHE A 221 1.94 11.96 22.43
N LEU A 222 2.57 12.78 23.27
CA LEU A 222 3.06 14.12 22.91
C LEU A 222 4.58 14.13 22.80
N GLU A 223 5.10 14.18 21.58
CA GLU A 223 6.53 14.33 21.33
C GLU A 223 6.82 15.14 20.06
N VAL A 224 7.98 15.78 20.03
CA VAL A 224 8.60 16.29 18.82
C VAL A 224 9.42 15.15 18.21
N SER A 225 9.16 14.79 16.96
CA SER A 225 9.76 13.64 16.28
C SER A 225 10.72 14.08 15.18
N SER A 226 11.94 13.56 15.19
CA SER A 226 12.95 13.90 14.19
C SER A 226 12.70 13.21 12.85
N ILE A 227 12.34 11.92 12.84
CA ILE A 227 12.05 11.19 11.59
C ILE A 227 10.77 11.69 10.91
N ASP A 228 9.71 11.97 11.67
CA ASP A 228 8.44 12.43 11.07
C ASP A 228 8.60 13.85 10.52
N THR A 229 9.43 14.68 11.16
CA THR A 229 9.87 15.97 10.60
C THR A 229 10.63 15.75 9.29
N ALA A 230 11.57 14.81 9.22
CA ALA A 230 12.31 14.51 7.99
C ALA A 230 11.38 14.04 6.84
N LEU A 231 10.39 13.20 7.13
CA LEU A 231 9.38 12.76 6.16
C LEU A 231 8.53 13.94 5.65
N LEU A 232 8.12 14.85 6.55
CA LEU A 232 7.44 16.09 6.17
C LEU A 232 8.30 16.96 5.26
N MET A 233 9.58 17.17 5.62
CA MET A 233 10.50 17.99 4.83
C MET A 233 10.76 17.38 3.45
N ALA A 234 10.91 16.06 3.34
CA ALA A 234 11.12 15.39 2.05
C ALA A 234 9.96 15.66 1.08
N GLY A 235 8.71 15.53 1.56
CA GLY A 235 7.53 15.84 0.75
C GLY A 235 7.39 17.32 0.40
N ALA A 236 7.70 18.22 1.34
CA ALA A 236 7.70 19.65 1.10
C ALA A 236 8.72 20.05 0.05
N LEU A 237 9.96 19.54 0.14
CA LEU A 237 11.02 19.80 -0.83
C LEU A 237 10.64 19.29 -2.23
N GLN A 238 10.12 18.06 -2.34
CA GLN A 238 9.64 17.55 -3.64
C GLN A 238 8.54 18.42 -4.24
N SER A 239 7.54 18.80 -3.43
CA SER A 239 6.47 19.69 -3.89
C SER A 239 6.99 21.07 -4.29
N GLY A 240 7.93 21.62 -3.51
CA GLY A 240 8.54 22.91 -3.77
C GLY A 240 9.30 22.93 -5.10
N GLU A 241 10.14 21.92 -5.35
CA GLU A 241 10.86 21.78 -6.62
C GLU A 241 9.91 21.56 -7.80
N TYR A 242 8.85 20.77 -7.63
CA TYR A 242 7.87 20.49 -8.68
C TYR A 242 7.05 21.72 -9.09
N PHE A 243 6.54 22.48 -8.11
CA PHE A 243 5.65 23.60 -8.37
C PHE A 243 6.35 24.96 -8.57
N GLY A 244 7.57 25.14 -8.05
CA GLY A 244 8.31 26.41 -8.15
C GLY A 244 7.68 27.56 -7.35
N GLY A 245 8.11 28.80 -7.63
CA GLY A 245 7.50 30.03 -7.08
C GLY A 245 7.37 30.06 -5.55
N ASP A 246 6.17 30.40 -5.07
CA ASP A 246 5.89 30.46 -3.64
C ASP A 246 5.98 29.08 -2.98
N ALA A 247 5.60 28.00 -3.68
CA ALA A 247 5.71 26.64 -3.17
C ALA A 247 7.17 26.28 -2.85
N LYS A 248 8.10 26.59 -3.76
CA LYS A 248 9.54 26.42 -3.53
C LYS A 248 10.05 27.27 -2.37
N THR A 249 9.61 28.52 -2.30
CA THR A 249 9.96 29.44 -1.21
C THR A 249 9.51 28.91 0.15
N MET A 250 8.28 28.38 0.23
CA MET A 250 7.75 27.79 1.46
C MET A 250 8.49 26.51 1.85
N ALA A 251 8.79 25.64 0.89
CA ALA A 251 9.54 24.41 1.14
C ALA A 251 10.96 24.70 1.66
N ASP A 252 11.67 25.64 1.04
CA ASP A 252 13.01 26.08 1.48
C ASP A 252 12.95 26.70 2.88
N ALA A 253 11.95 27.53 3.17
CA ALA A 253 11.75 28.13 4.49
C ALA A 253 11.47 27.08 5.58
N LEU A 254 10.68 26.04 5.28
CA LEU A 254 10.45 24.92 6.20
C LEU A 254 11.75 24.16 6.47
N TYR A 255 12.46 23.77 5.41
CA TYR A 255 13.67 22.97 5.54
C TYR A 255 14.80 23.70 6.28
N ARG A 256 15.00 24.99 5.96
CA ARG A 256 16.00 25.85 6.63
C ARG A 256 15.71 26.14 8.09
N ARG A 257 14.43 26.05 8.51
CA ARG A 257 14.01 26.28 9.89
C ARG A 257 14.47 25.14 10.82
N VAL A 258 14.64 23.92 10.29
CA VAL A 258 15.01 22.77 11.11
C VAL A 258 16.47 22.89 11.55
N GLU A 259 16.69 23.07 12.85
CA GLU A 259 18.02 23.12 13.46
C GLU A 259 18.52 21.70 13.73
N TRP A 260 18.92 20.95 12.70
CA TRP A 260 19.24 19.52 12.81
C TRP A 260 20.28 19.19 13.88
N THR A 261 21.24 20.10 14.13
CA THR A 261 22.25 19.94 15.19
C THR A 261 21.64 19.89 16.60
N TRP A 262 20.43 20.40 16.81
CA TRP A 262 19.73 20.36 18.10
C TRP A 262 19.28 18.93 18.47
N MET A 263 18.86 18.12 17.49
CA MET A 263 18.54 16.70 17.69
C MET A 263 19.76 15.78 17.60
N LEU A 264 20.94 16.32 17.28
CA LEU A 264 22.18 15.54 17.25
C LEU A 264 22.78 15.47 18.66
N ASP A 265 23.08 14.27 19.13
CA ASP A 265 23.90 14.11 20.33
C ASP A 265 25.39 14.34 19.97
N PRO A 266 26.07 15.36 20.55
CA PRO A 266 27.43 15.72 20.15
C PRO A 266 28.50 14.71 20.60
N GLY A 267 28.19 13.83 21.55
CA GLY A 267 29.14 12.82 22.04
C GLY A 267 29.12 11.55 21.17
N SER A 268 27.93 11.12 20.75
CA SER A 268 27.75 9.91 19.93
C SER A 268 27.65 10.18 18.43
N LEU A 269 27.39 11.44 18.04
CA LEU A 269 27.03 11.85 16.68
C LEU A 269 25.79 11.11 16.12
N MET A 270 24.94 10.57 17.00
CA MET A 270 23.68 9.94 16.64
C MET A 270 22.51 10.92 16.78
N MET A 271 21.56 10.82 15.85
CA MET A 271 20.31 11.57 15.94
C MET A 271 19.42 10.99 17.04
N ARG A 272 18.84 11.87 17.85
CA ARG A 272 17.77 11.56 18.79
C ARG A 272 16.48 11.27 18.04
N GLN A 273 15.67 10.37 18.58
CA GLN A 273 14.40 10.01 17.96
C GLN A 273 13.34 11.07 18.25
N ALA A 274 13.29 11.52 19.50
CA ALA A 274 12.27 12.44 19.94
C ALA A 274 12.75 13.39 21.04
N TRP A 275 11.94 14.41 21.31
CA TRP A 275 12.07 15.29 22.45
C TRP A 275 10.70 15.54 23.09
N THR A 276 10.65 15.60 24.42
CA THR A 276 9.47 16.05 25.17
C THR A 276 9.84 17.14 26.17
N SER A 277 8.90 18.03 26.49
CA SER A 277 9.12 19.07 27.50
C SER A 277 9.31 18.52 28.91
N ALA A 278 8.82 17.31 29.18
CA ALA A 278 8.89 16.67 30.49
C ALA A 278 10.22 15.94 30.72
N GLU A 279 10.75 15.27 29.69
CA GLU A 279 11.88 14.33 29.84
C GLU A 279 13.11 14.72 28.99
N GLY A 280 12.99 15.74 28.14
CA GLY A 280 14.05 16.13 27.22
C GLY A 280 14.20 15.16 26.06
N PHE A 281 15.44 14.95 25.61
CA PHE A 281 15.75 14.10 24.46
C PHE A 281 15.56 12.60 24.75
N LYS A 282 15.04 11.88 23.77
CA LYS A 282 14.73 10.45 23.85
C LYS A 282 15.35 9.67 22.72
N GLY A 283 15.77 8.46 23.07
CA GLY A 283 16.22 7.44 22.12
C GLY A 283 17.44 7.85 21.31
N TYR A 284 17.84 6.94 20.43
CA TYR A 284 18.88 7.13 19.43
C TYR A 284 18.55 6.27 18.22
N TYR A 285 18.78 6.80 17.02
CA TYR A 285 18.94 5.99 15.82
C TYR A 285 20.33 5.34 15.84
N SER A 286 20.41 4.23 16.58
CA SER A 286 21.69 3.56 16.89
C SER A 286 22.01 2.38 15.98
N SER A 287 21.03 1.88 15.22
CA SER A 287 21.17 0.82 14.24
C SER A 287 20.25 1.11 13.06
N PHE A 288 20.66 0.68 11.86
CA PHE A 288 19.94 0.92 10.62
C PHE A 288 18.45 0.58 10.76
N CYS A 289 17.62 1.57 10.44
CA CYS A 289 16.17 1.46 10.33
C CYS A 289 15.70 2.40 9.21
N GLU A 290 14.63 3.17 9.42
CA GLU A 290 14.11 4.17 8.49
C GLU A 290 14.92 5.49 8.46
N ASP A 291 15.97 5.58 9.27
CA ASP A 291 16.73 6.78 9.60
C ASP A 291 17.61 7.34 8.48
N LEU A 292 17.89 6.57 7.42
CA LEU A 292 18.74 7.03 6.31
C LEU A 292 18.24 8.37 5.72
N LEU A 293 16.93 8.54 5.56
CA LEU A 293 16.35 9.81 5.08
C LEU A 293 16.67 10.98 6.01
N LEU A 294 16.52 10.77 7.33
CA LEU A 294 16.80 11.76 8.36
C LEU A 294 18.26 12.23 8.29
N TYR A 295 19.20 11.30 8.21
CA TYR A 295 20.63 11.65 8.11
C TYR A 295 20.96 12.38 6.81
N LEU A 296 20.43 11.95 5.67
CA LEU A 296 20.68 12.63 4.39
C LEU A 296 20.17 14.07 4.38
N LEU A 297 18.96 14.30 4.90
CA LEU A 297 18.41 15.66 5.03
C LEU A 297 19.16 16.50 6.06
N ALA A 298 19.57 15.92 7.19
CA ALA A 298 20.32 16.64 8.20
C ALA A 298 21.72 17.04 7.71
N ILE A 299 22.41 16.17 6.97
CA ILE A 299 23.72 16.46 6.36
C ILE A 299 23.58 17.52 5.27
N GLY A 300 22.52 17.44 4.45
CA GLY A 300 22.26 18.38 3.36
C GLY A 300 21.76 19.75 3.79
N SER A 301 21.53 19.98 5.09
CA SER A 301 20.93 21.22 5.58
C SER A 301 21.83 22.43 5.31
N PRO A 302 21.32 23.50 4.68
CA PRO A 302 22.13 24.68 4.37
C PRO A 302 22.27 25.65 5.57
N THR A 303 21.58 25.40 6.70
CA THR A 303 21.56 26.29 7.87
C THR A 303 22.04 25.62 9.15
N SER A 304 21.77 24.33 9.32
CA SER A 304 22.18 23.55 10.49
C SER A 304 22.61 22.15 10.07
N PRO A 305 23.68 22.00 9.26
CA PRO A 305 24.15 20.68 8.85
C PRO A 305 24.77 19.92 10.02
N ILE A 306 24.45 18.63 10.13
CA ILE A 306 25.22 17.70 10.98
C ILE A 306 26.49 17.23 10.25
N PRO A 307 27.54 16.80 10.98
CA PRO A 307 28.73 16.22 10.34
C PRO A 307 28.37 14.98 9.49
N PRO A 308 28.91 14.83 8.26
CA PRO A 308 28.68 13.62 7.45
C PRO A 308 29.09 12.32 8.15
N ASP A 309 30.07 12.39 9.06
CA ASP A 309 30.52 11.26 9.88
C ASP A 309 29.41 10.66 10.75
N SER A 310 28.38 11.45 11.11
CA SER A 310 27.22 11.00 11.86
C SER A 310 26.48 9.82 11.21
N LEU A 311 26.43 9.76 9.87
CA LEU A 311 25.82 8.65 9.11
C LEU A 311 26.58 7.31 9.29
N TYR A 312 27.84 7.38 9.73
CA TYR A 312 28.70 6.21 9.94
C TYR A 312 28.80 5.81 11.41
N CYS A 313 28.20 6.58 12.33
CA CYS A 313 28.02 6.21 13.73
C CYS A 313 26.86 5.23 13.93
N VAL A 314 25.90 5.19 13.01
CA VAL A 314 24.78 4.24 13.02
C VAL A 314 25.28 2.82 12.75
N VAL A 315 24.93 1.85 13.61
CA VAL A 315 25.29 0.44 13.41
C VAL A 315 24.61 -0.10 12.15
N ARG A 316 25.37 -0.78 11.31
CA ARG A 316 24.88 -1.40 10.07
C ARG A 316 25.03 -2.91 10.16
N PRO A 317 24.06 -3.61 10.74
CA PRO A 317 24.21 -5.03 10.99
C PRO A 317 24.11 -5.79 9.67
N LYS A 318 25.16 -6.53 9.35
CA LYS A 318 25.26 -7.29 8.09
C LYS A 318 24.92 -8.74 8.36
N GLY A 319 24.15 -9.34 7.48
CA GLY A 319 23.80 -10.74 7.56
C GLY A 319 23.40 -11.33 6.22
N TRP A 320 22.89 -12.55 6.27
CA TRP A 320 22.43 -13.26 5.08
C TRP A 320 21.18 -14.07 5.35
N TYR A 321 20.33 -14.19 4.33
CA TYR A 321 19.19 -15.11 4.30
C TYR A 321 19.17 -15.79 2.94
N GLY A 322 19.41 -17.11 2.92
CA GLY A 322 19.74 -17.82 1.70
C GLY A 322 21.01 -17.24 1.04
N ALA A 323 20.94 -16.91 -0.25
CA ALA A 323 22.04 -16.30 -0.99
C ALA A 323 22.12 -14.77 -0.85
N ASN A 324 21.08 -14.13 -0.30
CA ASN A 324 21.00 -12.67 -0.21
C ASN A 324 21.83 -12.16 0.96
N ARG A 325 22.70 -11.18 0.69
CA ARG A 325 23.54 -10.50 1.70
C ARG A 325 23.11 -9.04 1.79
N PHE A 326 22.80 -8.57 2.99
CA PHE A 326 22.25 -7.25 3.18
C PHE A 326 22.52 -6.73 4.60
N ILE A 327 22.40 -5.41 4.74
CA ILE A 327 22.29 -4.73 6.02
C ILE A 327 20.84 -4.82 6.44
N PHE A 328 20.58 -5.49 7.56
CA PHE A 328 19.23 -5.71 8.05
C PHE A 328 18.79 -4.66 9.09
N THR A 329 17.49 -4.53 9.30
CA THR A 329 16.91 -3.66 10.34
C THR A 329 16.61 -4.46 11.59
N GLY A 330 16.52 -3.79 12.74
CA GLY A 330 16.34 -4.47 14.02
C GLY A 330 15.13 -5.41 14.07
N GLY A 331 14.02 -5.04 13.43
CA GLY A 331 12.79 -5.83 13.40
C GLY A 331 12.41 -6.43 12.04
N GLY A 332 13.21 -6.19 10.98
CA GLY A 332 12.95 -6.72 9.65
C GLY A 332 11.77 -6.10 8.91
N GLN A 333 11.32 -4.91 9.33
CA GLN A 333 10.21 -4.19 8.67
C GLN A 333 10.64 -3.66 7.31
N LEU A 334 9.81 -3.88 6.28
CA LEU A 334 10.19 -3.54 4.91
C LEU A 334 10.14 -2.03 4.62
N PHE A 335 9.29 -1.26 5.33
CA PHE A 335 9.15 0.19 5.11
C PHE A 335 10.46 0.96 5.30
N ALA A 336 11.30 0.51 6.24
CA ALA A 336 12.57 1.15 6.56
C ALA A 336 13.54 1.18 5.37
N TYR A 337 13.45 0.19 4.47
CA TYR A 337 14.24 0.14 3.24
C TYR A 337 13.62 0.96 2.10
N GLN A 338 12.32 1.19 2.15
CA GLN A 338 11.55 1.81 1.07
C GLN A 338 11.51 3.33 1.21
N TYR A 339 11.26 3.85 2.41
CA TYR A 339 10.99 5.27 2.61
C TYR A 339 12.09 6.20 2.09
N PRO A 340 13.39 5.98 2.39
CA PRO A 340 14.43 6.86 1.87
C PRO A 340 14.49 6.90 0.34
N LEU A 341 14.15 5.79 -0.31
CA LEU A 341 14.24 5.60 -1.77
C LEU A 341 13.05 6.20 -2.52
N ILE A 342 12.02 6.69 -1.82
CA ILE A 342 10.94 7.48 -2.43
C ILE A 342 11.49 8.81 -2.95
N TRP A 343 12.41 9.43 -2.20
CA TRP A 343 12.92 10.77 -2.49
C TRP A 343 14.36 10.80 -2.98
N PHE A 344 15.19 9.84 -2.56
CA PHE A 344 16.58 9.74 -3.01
C PHE A 344 16.74 8.64 -4.05
N ASP A 345 17.12 9.03 -5.27
CA ASP A 345 17.56 8.08 -6.27
C ASP A 345 18.99 7.61 -5.97
N LEU A 346 19.07 6.47 -5.26
CA LEU A 346 20.34 5.84 -4.90
C LEU A 346 20.73 4.70 -5.85
N ARG A 347 20.07 4.60 -7.02
CA ARG A 347 20.49 3.67 -8.07
C ARG A 347 21.87 4.09 -8.56
N ASN A 348 22.78 3.13 -8.65
CA ASN A 348 24.17 3.36 -9.08
C ASN A 348 25.01 4.25 -8.14
N THR A 349 24.53 4.56 -6.94
CA THR A 349 25.26 5.35 -5.94
C THR A 349 25.68 4.46 -4.78
N ALA A 350 26.94 4.56 -4.35
CA ALA A 350 27.43 3.91 -3.15
C ALA A 350 27.91 4.97 -2.16
N ASP A 351 27.72 4.71 -0.87
CA ASP A 351 28.30 5.55 0.18
C ASP A 351 29.79 5.26 0.40
N TRP A 352 30.41 5.96 1.36
CA TRP A 352 31.84 5.84 1.64
C TRP A 352 32.28 4.44 2.08
N LEU A 353 31.37 3.62 2.61
CA LEU A 353 31.63 2.23 2.99
C LEU A 353 31.36 1.24 1.85
N GLY A 354 31.08 1.74 0.65
CA GLY A 354 30.75 0.94 -0.53
C GLY A 354 29.34 0.34 -0.50
N VAL A 355 28.45 0.85 0.36
CA VAL A 355 27.07 0.37 0.43
C VAL A 355 26.24 1.06 -0.64
N ASN A 356 25.69 0.28 -1.56
CA ASN A 356 24.63 0.73 -2.45
C ASN A 356 23.27 0.44 -1.78
N TRP A 357 22.59 1.50 -1.33
CA TRP A 357 21.35 1.38 -0.56
C TRP A 357 20.15 0.90 -1.39
N TRP A 358 20.13 1.16 -2.70
CA TRP A 358 19.14 0.59 -3.62
C TRP A 358 19.26 -0.94 -3.69
N ASN A 359 20.47 -1.45 -3.90
CA ASN A 359 20.76 -2.88 -3.92
C ASN A 359 20.46 -3.50 -2.56
N ASN A 360 20.79 -2.82 -1.46
CA ASN A 360 20.45 -3.30 -0.11
C ASN A 360 18.93 -3.47 0.07
N ALA A 361 18.14 -2.49 -0.37
CA ALA A 361 16.68 -2.58 -0.32
C ALA A 361 16.14 -3.70 -1.22
N ALA A 362 16.66 -3.86 -2.44
CA ALA A 362 16.27 -4.96 -3.33
C ALA A 362 16.56 -6.34 -2.70
N GLN A 363 17.69 -6.49 -2.02
CA GLN A 363 18.01 -7.70 -1.26
C GLN A 363 17.02 -7.90 -0.09
N ALA A 364 16.68 -6.84 0.65
CA ALA A 364 15.71 -6.91 1.75
C ALA A 364 14.31 -7.30 1.27
N VAL A 365 13.85 -6.79 0.13
CA VAL A 365 12.58 -7.18 -0.52
C VAL A 365 12.60 -8.67 -0.89
N ALA A 366 13.69 -9.14 -1.52
CA ALA A 366 13.84 -10.54 -1.88
C ALA A 366 13.84 -11.45 -0.63
N VAL A 367 14.50 -11.03 0.45
CA VAL A 367 14.50 -11.73 1.74
C VAL A 367 13.11 -11.77 2.37
N ASN A 368 12.40 -10.63 2.42
CA ASN A 368 11.05 -10.56 2.97
C ASN A 368 10.09 -11.52 2.23
N ARG A 369 10.14 -11.50 0.89
CA ARG A 369 9.37 -12.42 0.04
C ARG A 369 9.75 -13.88 0.29
N ALA A 370 11.04 -14.20 0.32
CA ALA A 370 11.51 -15.57 0.55
C ALA A 370 11.12 -16.09 1.94
N PHE A 371 11.23 -15.26 2.98
CA PHE A 371 10.78 -15.58 4.32
C PHE A 371 9.29 -15.91 4.37
N CYS A 372 8.44 -15.09 3.74
CA CYS A 372 7.01 -15.37 3.65
C CYS A 372 6.74 -16.72 2.95
N GLN A 373 7.40 -16.99 1.82
CA GLN A 373 7.25 -18.24 1.08
C GLN A 373 7.70 -19.48 1.89
N ALA A 374 8.72 -19.33 2.73
CA ALA A 374 9.19 -20.40 3.62
C ALA A 374 8.25 -20.66 4.81
N ASN A 375 7.26 -19.80 5.05
CA ASN A 375 6.35 -19.87 6.20
C ASN A 375 4.87 -19.95 5.79
N PRO A 376 4.46 -20.93 4.95
CA PRO A 376 3.08 -21.03 4.44
C PRO A 376 2.05 -21.35 5.54
N GLY A 377 2.49 -21.83 6.71
CA GLY A 377 1.60 -22.11 7.86
C GLY A 377 0.84 -20.89 8.38
N TYR A 378 1.29 -19.67 8.06
CA TYR A 378 0.63 -18.41 8.38
C TYR A 378 -0.29 -17.89 7.26
N GLY A 379 -0.48 -18.68 6.19
CA GLY A 379 -1.21 -18.27 5.00
C GLY A 379 -0.37 -17.51 3.97
N TYR A 380 0.93 -17.30 4.24
CA TYR A 380 1.84 -16.65 3.30
C TYR A 380 2.12 -17.49 2.06
N GLY A 381 2.62 -16.85 1.01
CA GLY A 381 2.97 -17.54 -0.23
C GLY A 381 3.58 -16.65 -1.31
N PRO A 382 3.74 -17.18 -2.54
CA PRO A 382 4.42 -16.46 -3.62
C PRO A 382 3.74 -15.15 -4.05
N ASN A 383 2.43 -15.06 -3.81
CA ASN A 383 1.57 -13.91 -4.13
C ASN A 383 0.90 -13.30 -2.88
N LEU A 384 1.31 -13.72 -1.67
CA LEU A 384 0.81 -13.19 -0.40
C LEU A 384 1.99 -13.08 0.56
N TRP A 385 2.70 -11.96 0.45
CA TRP A 385 3.93 -11.64 1.18
C TRP A 385 3.99 -10.13 1.41
N GLY A 386 4.96 -9.68 2.21
CA GLY A 386 5.13 -8.27 2.53
C GLY A 386 4.88 -8.00 4.01
N LEU A 387 5.88 -8.27 4.84
CA LEU A 387 5.86 -7.98 6.27
C LEU A 387 6.45 -6.60 6.54
N THR A 388 5.62 -5.70 7.06
CA THR A 388 6.02 -4.38 7.53
C THR A 388 5.06 -3.91 8.63
N ALA A 389 5.44 -2.89 9.38
CA ALA A 389 4.64 -2.37 10.48
C ALA A 389 3.24 -1.94 10.02
N CYS A 390 2.21 -2.38 10.73
CA CYS A 390 0.82 -2.01 10.48
C CYS A 390 -0.09 -2.30 11.68
N ASP A 391 -1.32 -1.77 11.62
CA ASP A 391 -2.42 -2.24 12.47
C ASP A 391 -2.84 -3.66 12.05
N GLY A 392 -2.91 -4.59 13.00
CA GLY A 392 -3.42 -5.95 12.83
C GLY A 392 -4.62 -6.25 13.74
N PRO A 393 -5.12 -7.49 13.76
CA PRO A 393 -6.26 -7.90 14.57
C PRO A 393 -6.10 -7.63 16.07
N ASN A 394 -4.87 -7.57 16.57
CA ASN A 394 -4.53 -7.33 17.97
C ASN A 394 -3.84 -5.97 18.19
N GLY A 395 -4.14 -5.00 17.34
CA GLY A 395 -3.57 -3.66 17.37
C GLY A 395 -2.29 -3.51 16.54
N TYR A 396 -1.62 -2.38 16.70
CA TYR A 396 -0.39 -2.06 15.98
C TYR A 396 0.75 -2.99 16.37
N LYS A 397 1.44 -3.53 15.36
CA LYS A 397 2.68 -4.29 15.54
C LYS A 397 3.69 -3.91 14.47
N ALA A 398 4.97 -3.94 14.85
CA ALA A 398 6.08 -3.71 13.94
C ALA A 398 6.45 -5.01 13.21
N TYR A 399 5.54 -5.55 12.40
CA TYR A 399 5.74 -6.82 11.69
C TYR A 399 6.94 -6.79 10.74
N GLY A 400 7.68 -7.88 10.65
CA GLY A 400 8.85 -7.96 9.77
C GLY A 400 9.23 -9.39 9.41
N ALA A 401 10.24 -9.53 8.55
CA ALA A 401 10.79 -10.82 8.14
C ALA A 401 12.17 -11.07 8.78
N GLN A 402 12.54 -12.34 8.97
CA GLN A 402 13.95 -12.68 9.26
C GLN A 402 14.80 -12.48 8.00
N LEU A 403 16.09 -12.15 8.09
CA LEU A 403 16.92 -11.97 9.29
C LEU A 403 16.70 -10.60 9.97
N ALA A 404 16.55 -10.60 11.30
CA ALA A 404 16.37 -9.42 12.16
C ALA A 404 16.82 -9.76 13.61
N TYR A 405 17.08 -8.76 14.47
CA TYR A 405 17.40 -9.01 15.88
C TYR A 405 16.20 -9.53 16.67
N TRP A 406 15.03 -9.00 16.34
CA TRP A 406 13.74 -9.44 16.82
C TRP A 406 12.80 -9.52 15.62
N ASN A 407 11.77 -10.36 15.70
CA ASN A 407 10.89 -10.60 14.57
C ASN A 407 9.48 -10.88 15.08
N GLU A 408 8.49 -10.17 14.55
CA GLU A 408 7.07 -10.29 14.90
C GLU A 408 6.28 -10.56 13.62
N HIS A 409 5.45 -11.60 13.60
CA HIS A 409 4.53 -11.94 12.52
C HIS A 409 3.45 -12.91 13.01
N ASP A 410 2.22 -12.75 12.52
CA ASP A 410 1.06 -13.57 12.96
C ASP A 410 0.11 -13.94 11.81
N GLY A 411 0.57 -13.86 10.55
CA GLY A 411 -0.27 -14.02 9.36
C GLY A 411 -0.78 -12.69 8.78
N THR A 412 -0.64 -11.58 9.51
CA THR A 412 -0.98 -10.26 8.99
C THR A 412 0.01 -9.84 7.89
N ILE A 413 -0.52 -9.36 6.76
CA ILE A 413 0.22 -8.77 5.64
C ILE A 413 -0.22 -7.33 5.47
N ALA A 414 0.75 -6.44 5.24
CA ALA A 414 0.51 -5.05 4.92
C ALA A 414 0.82 -4.82 3.43
N PRO A 415 -0.18 -4.50 2.58
CA PRO A 415 0.03 -4.36 1.14
C PRO A 415 1.12 -3.36 0.75
N THR A 416 1.37 -2.32 1.57
CA THR A 416 2.42 -1.32 1.30
C THR A 416 3.85 -1.87 1.31
N ALA A 417 4.04 -3.10 1.81
CA ALA A 417 5.36 -3.74 1.86
C ALA A 417 5.77 -4.31 0.50
N ALA A 418 4.85 -4.94 -0.24
CA ALA A 418 5.12 -5.60 -1.52
C ALA A 418 5.04 -4.60 -2.67
#